data_AF-A0A9P4JIT6-F1
#
_entry.id   AF-A0A9P4JIT6-F1
#
_cell.length_a   1.000
_cell.length_b   1.000
_cell.length_c   1.000
_cell.angle_alpha   90.00
_cell.angle_beta   90.00
_cell.angle_gamma   90.00
#
_symmetry.space_group_name_H-M   'P 1'
#
loop_
_entity.id
_entity.type
_entity.pdbx_description
1 polymer ?
#
loop_
_entity_poly.entity_id
_entity_poly.type
_entity_poly.pdbx_seq_one_letter_code
_entity_poly.pdbx_strand_id
1 'polypeptide(L)'
;MSYFRFIRPRAALQCIRTGLAPREPRIWQRKSLATINGPVDKKAMEKLPLAGIRVLDMTRVLAGPYCTQILADLGAEVIKIEHPMRGDDTRSWGPPDAPYLDGKERVFPGESAYYLSVNRNKKSLALSFNTPSGISILHKLVQKCDILVENYLPGSLARYSLDYATLSALNPSLIYASVTGYGQTGPYSDRAGYDVMVEAEMGLMHITGERDGPPVKVGVAVTDLTTGMYTAIGVLASLYARRETGLGQWIDASLSDCQVAGLANIASSGLISGKKDSGRWGTAHASVVPYRAYSTADTNIAVGGCNDKLYGILCDKLSKPEWKTDPRFITNALRVQHRNTLDQLIEDQLKTKTTQQWLEIFEGSGMPYAAVNDIQGTLNHEHVLARNMIDVVEHPVCGKIKLVNHPVKYSRAEPRIRTPPPLLGEHTEEVLREVVGLKDGEIRELGKGGIVRQDK
;
A
#
# COMPACT_ATOMS: atom_id res chain seq x y z
N MET A 1 -53.52 42.72 6.61
CA MET A 1 -53.81 42.57 8.06
C MET A 1 -52.49 42.39 8.78
N SER A 2 -52.18 43.27 9.73
CA SER A 2 -50.98 43.22 10.54
C SER A 2 -51.12 42.20 11.68
N TYR A 3 -50.02 41.63 12.16
CA TYR A 3 -49.74 41.65 13.60
C TYR A 3 -48.25 41.72 13.87
N PHE A 4 -47.84 42.78 14.56
CA PHE A 4 -46.49 43.00 15.09
C PHE A 4 -46.37 42.34 16.48
N ARG A 5 -45.18 41.84 16.83
CA ARG A 5 -44.66 41.94 18.20
C ARG A 5 -43.13 42.08 18.20
N PHE A 6 -42.66 43.15 18.82
CA PHE A 6 -41.25 43.53 18.98
C PHE A 6 -40.75 43.22 20.40
N ILE A 7 -39.45 43.51 20.63
CA ILE A 7 -38.69 43.71 21.91
C ILE A 7 -37.81 42.50 22.34
N ARG A 8 -36.50 42.64 22.65
CA ARG A 8 -35.43 43.64 22.31
C ARG A 8 -34.03 42.95 22.44
N PRO A 9 -32.90 43.56 21.97
CA PRO A 9 -31.65 42.84 21.66
C PRO A 9 -30.45 43.09 22.60
N ARG A 10 -29.39 42.28 22.47
CA ARG A 10 -27.93 42.57 22.61
C ARG A 10 -27.16 41.26 22.23
N ALA A 11 -25.92 41.27 21.74
CA ALA A 11 -24.93 42.34 21.63
C ALA A 11 -24.30 42.42 20.23
N ALA A 12 -23.85 43.62 19.85
CA ALA A 12 -23.04 43.83 18.66
C ALA A 12 -21.54 43.64 19.00
N LEU A 13 -20.84 42.80 18.23
CA LEU A 13 -19.39 42.72 18.28
C LEU A 13 -18.79 43.98 17.63
N GLN A 14 -18.10 44.80 18.43
CA GLN A 14 -17.38 45.98 17.94
C GLN A 14 -16.26 45.56 16.99
N CYS A 15 -16.26 46.15 15.78
CA CYS A 15 -15.19 45.99 14.82
C CYS A 15 -13.97 46.82 15.25
N ILE A 16 -13.03 46.21 15.97
CA ILE A 16 -11.74 46.84 16.27
C ILE A 16 -10.83 46.71 15.05
N ARG A 17 -10.78 47.77 14.23
CA ARG A 17 -9.69 48.02 13.28
C ARG A 17 -8.76 49.09 13.85
N THR A 18 -7.51 48.73 14.10
CA THR A 18 -6.26 49.35 13.57
C THR A 18 -5.06 48.84 14.36
N GLY A 19 -3.88 48.70 13.72
CA GLY A 19 -2.62 48.47 14.44
C GLY A 19 -1.85 47.17 14.16
N LEU A 20 -2.08 46.49 13.02
CA LEU A 20 -1.11 45.48 12.57
C LEU A 20 0.09 46.18 11.92
N ALA A 21 1.22 46.21 12.62
CA ALA A 21 2.51 46.57 12.05
C ALA A 21 2.87 45.65 10.87
N PRO A 22 3.71 46.10 9.91
CA PRO A 22 4.16 45.25 8.81
C PRO A 22 4.83 43.99 9.38
N ARG A 23 4.28 42.82 9.07
CA ARG A 23 4.99 41.56 9.35
C ARG A 23 6.19 41.50 8.43
N GLU A 24 7.39 41.61 8.99
CA GLU A 24 8.61 41.27 8.26
C GLU A 24 8.46 39.88 7.64
N PRO A 25 8.96 39.66 6.41
CA PRO A 25 8.93 38.35 5.80
C PRO A 25 9.76 37.41 6.66
N ARG A 26 9.10 36.44 7.32
CA ARG A 26 9.80 35.36 8.03
C ARG A 26 10.62 34.59 7.01
N ILE A 27 11.91 34.91 6.94
CA ILE A 27 12.90 34.11 6.24
C ILE A 27 12.90 32.75 6.93
N TRP A 28 12.29 31.76 6.29
CA TRP A 28 12.37 30.37 6.72
C TRP A 28 13.84 29.95 6.62
N GLN A 29 14.57 30.02 7.74
CA GLN A 29 15.91 29.45 7.85
C GLN A 29 15.78 27.94 7.59
N ARG A 30 16.05 27.54 6.34
CA ARG A 30 16.19 26.13 5.98
C ARG A 30 17.38 25.59 6.76
N LYS A 31 17.13 24.84 7.85
CA LYS A 31 18.13 23.88 8.36
C LYS A 31 18.49 22.99 7.18
N SER A 32 19.73 23.11 6.70
CA SER A 32 20.17 22.34 5.54
C SER A 32 20.18 20.86 5.88
N LEU A 33 19.43 20.07 5.13
CA LEU A 33 19.47 18.61 5.17
C LEU A 33 20.56 18.04 4.25
N ALA A 34 21.23 18.91 3.47
CA ALA A 34 22.41 18.52 2.72
C ALA A 34 23.56 18.18 3.67
N THR A 35 24.46 17.32 3.20
CA THR A 35 25.56 16.75 3.96
C THR A 35 26.37 17.82 4.70
N ILE A 36 26.49 17.69 6.02
CA ILE A 36 27.62 18.28 6.74
C ILE A 36 28.85 17.48 6.31
N ASN A 37 29.89 18.15 5.81
CA ASN A 37 31.16 17.49 5.47
C ASN A 37 31.79 16.93 6.76
N GLY A 38 31.68 15.61 6.95
CA GLY A 38 32.17 14.92 8.14
C GLY A 38 32.39 13.43 7.87
N PRO A 39 33.12 12.73 8.75
CA PRO A 39 33.40 11.30 8.58
C PRO A 39 32.11 10.47 8.67
N VAL A 40 31.94 9.54 7.73
CA VAL A 40 30.82 8.59 7.73
C VAL A 40 31.20 7.37 8.55
N ASP A 41 30.41 7.05 9.58
CA ASP A 41 30.57 5.80 10.31
C ASP A 41 30.12 4.61 9.45
N LYS A 42 31.06 3.72 9.12
CA LYS A 42 30.78 2.50 8.35
C LYS A 42 29.82 1.55 9.09
N LYS A 43 29.85 1.49 10.43
CA LYS A 43 28.92 0.66 11.22
C LYS A 43 27.48 1.18 11.18
N ALA A 44 27.28 2.44 10.82
CA ALA A 44 25.95 3.00 10.57
C ALA A 44 25.42 2.65 9.17
N MET A 45 26.31 2.40 8.19
CA MET A 45 25.91 1.98 6.84
C MET A 45 25.45 0.51 6.78
N GLU A 46 25.95 -0.35 7.66
CA GLU A 46 25.58 -1.78 7.71
C GLU A 46 24.19 -2.03 8.32
N LYS A 47 23.55 -1.00 8.89
CA LYS A 47 22.22 -1.10 9.49
C LYS A 47 21.12 -0.80 8.48
N LEU A 48 20.03 -1.57 8.54
CA LEU A 48 18.82 -1.26 7.76
C LEU A 48 18.17 0.06 8.21
N PRO A 49 17.46 0.79 7.33
CA PRO A 49 17.01 2.17 7.59
C PRO A 49 16.16 2.37 8.86
N LEU A 50 15.42 1.35 9.30
CA LEU A 50 14.58 1.37 10.50
C LEU A 50 15.11 0.44 11.62
N ALA A 51 16.38 0.04 11.56
CA ALA A 51 16.98 -0.78 12.61
C ALA A 51 16.94 -0.06 13.97
N GLY A 52 16.30 -0.70 14.95
CA GLY A 52 16.06 -0.14 16.28
C GLY A 52 14.71 0.55 16.47
N ILE A 53 13.89 0.66 15.41
CA ILE A 53 12.48 1.06 15.50
C ILE A 53 11.63 -0.17 15.81
N ARG A 54 10.68 -0.05 16.75
CA ARG A 54 9.70 -1.11 17.06
C ARG A 54 8.27 -0.70 16.71
N VAL A 55 7.55 -1.58 16.04
CA VAL A 55 6.16 -1.41 15.60
C VAL A 55 5.25 -2.40 16.33
N LEU A 56 4.17 -1.90 16.92
CA LEU A 56 3.03 -2.70 17.35
C LEU A 56 2.03 -2.80 16.20
N ASP A 57 1.96 -3.95 15.54
CA ASP A 57 1.07 -4.23 14.42
C ASP A 57 -0.22 -4.87 14.95
N MET A 58 -1.28 -4.07 15.12
CA MET A 58 -2.62 -4.54 15.48
C MET A 58 -3.52 -4.71 14.24
N THR A 59 -2.93 -4.84 13.05
CA THR A 59 -3.68 -4.86 11.79
C THR A 59 -4.03 -6.27 11.33
N ARG A 60 -5.07 -6.37 10.50
CA ARG A 60 -5.52 -7.59 9.81
C ARG A 60 -5.70 -7.37 8.32
N VAL A 61 -5.87 -8.43 7.54
CA VAL A 61 -6.18 -8.37 6.10
C VAL A 61 -4.98 -7.87 5.27
N LEU A 62 -5.05 -6.71 4.60
CA LEU A 62 -4.06 -6.34 3.58
C LEU A 62 -3.42 -4.96 3.77
N ALA A 63 -4.17 -3.86 3.76
CA ALA A 63 -3.58 -2.50 3.79
C ALA A 63 -2.64 -2.26 4.99
N GLY A 64 -3.13 -2.57 6.19
CA GLY A 64 -2.36 -2.48 7.43
C GLY A 64 -1.16 -3.43 7.45
N PRO A 65 -1.35 -4.75 7.21
CA PRO A 65 -0.26 -5.71 7.19
C PRO A 65 0.82 -5.41 6.13
N TYR A 66 0.43 -4.84 4.98
CA TYR A 66 1.35 -4.40 3.93
C TYR A 66 2.20 -3.19 4.35
N CYS A 67 1.58 -2.19 5.00
CA CYS A 67 2.30 -1.07 5.63
C CYS A 67 3.35 -1.59 6.62
N THR A 68 2.97 -2.45 7.57
CA THR A 68 3.90 -2.95 8.59
C THR A 68 4.95 -3.90 8.01
N GLN A 69 4.64 -4.65 6.95
CA GLN A 69 5.64 -5.43 6.20
C GLN A 69 6.67 -4.53 5.50
N ILE A 70 6.28 -3.38 4.94
CA ILE A 70 7.24 -2.41 4.38
C ILE A 70 8.19 -1.92 5.47
N LEU A 71 7.67 -1.56 6.66
CA LEU A 71 8.50 -1.16 7.80
C LEU A 71 9.43 -2.29 8.27
N ALA A 72 8.92 -3.53 8.29
CA ALA A 72 9.69 -4.73 8.64
C ALA A 72 10.82 -5.00 7.63
N ASP A 73 10.57 -4.95 6.32
CA ASP A 73 11.59 -5.09 5.27
C ASP A 73 12.72 -4.05 5.44
N LEU A 74 12.35 -2.81 5.79
CA LEU A 74 13.27 -1.70 6.09
C LEU A 74 13.99 -1.81 7.44
N GLY A 75 13.75 -2.88 8.21
CA GLY A 75 14.54 -3.24 9.40
C GLY A 75 13.88 -2.98 10.74
N ALA A 76 12.63 -2.54 10.79
CA ALA A 76 11.91 -2.41 12.05
C ALA A 76 11.62 -3.79 12.68
N GLU A 77 11.58 -3.85 14.02
CA GLU A 77 11.03 -4.99 14.74
C GLU A 77 9.51 -4.85 14.79
N VAL A 78 8.78 -5.74 14.12
CA VAL A 78 7.31 -5.68 14.05
C VAL A 78 6.71 -6.81 14.88
N ILE A 79 5.95 -6.44 15.91
CA ILE A 79 5.21 -7.37 16.77
C ILE A 79 3.75 -7.33 16.33
N LYS A 80 3.31 -8.37 15.62
CA LYS A 80 1.93 -8.54 15.18
C LYS A 80 1.08 -9.13 16.30
N ILE A 81 0.02 -8.42 16.68
CA ILE A 81 -0.98 -8.86 17.64
C ILE A 81 -2.06 -9.63 16.89
N GLU A 82 -2.20 -10.91 17.21
CA GLU A 82 -3.14 -11.81 16.58
C GLU A 82 -4.12 -12.39 17.61
N HIS A 83 -5.35 -12.69 17.20
CA HIS A 83 -6.32 -13.31 18.10
C HIS A 83 -5.89 -14.77 18.42
N PRO A 84 -5.85 -15.22 19.69
CA PRO A 84 -5.19 -16.47 20.09
C PRO A 84 -5.58 -17.73 19.30
N MET A 85 -6.87 -17.86 18.96
CA MET A 85 -7.42 -19.00 18.22
C MET A 85 -7.44 -18.81 16.69
N ARG A 86 -7.97 -17.68 16.18
CA ARG A 86 -8.24 -17.46 14.74
C ARG A 86 -7.14 -16.73 13.96
N GLY A 87 -6.17 -16.12 14.65
CA GLY A 87 -5.11 -15.33 14.01
C GLY A 87 -5.59 -14.08 13.28
N ASP A 88 -4.80 -13.66 12.29
CA ASP A 88 -5.24 -12.81 11.18
C ASP A 88 -6.26 -13.55 10.30
N ASP A 89 -7.31 -12.87 9.86
CA ASP A 89 -8.38 -13.46 9.04
C ASP A 89 -7.85 -14.02 7.71
N THR A 90 -6.72 -13.51 7.20
CA THR A 90 -6.07 -14.03 5.98
C THR A 90 -5.52 -15.45 6.12
N ARG A 91 -5.24 -15.94 7.34
CA ARG A 91 -4.74 -17.32 7.53
C ARG A 91 -5.71 -18.39 7.05
N SER A 92 -7.02 -18.09 7.01
CA SER A 92 -8.05 -18.99 6.48
C SER A 92 -8.42 -18.72 5.02
N TRP A 93 -7.79 -17.76 4.34
CA TRP A 93 -8.07 -17.39 2.95
C TRP A 93 -7.27 -18.24 1.95
N GLY A 94 -7.40 -19.55 2.08
CA GLY A 94 -6.94 -20.55 1.11
C GLY A 94 -8.11 -21.22 0.38
N PRO A 95 -7.86 -22.01 -0.69
CA PRO A 95 -6.56 -22.23 -1.33
C PRO A 95 -6.12 -21.06 -2.25
N PRO A 96 -4.84 -20.98 -2.65
CA PRO A 96 -3.76 -21.93 -2.35
C PRO A 96 -3.09 -21.69 -0.99
N ASP A 97 -2.66 -22.79 -0.37
CA ASP A 97 -1.95 -22.83 0.90
C ASP A 97 -0.58 -23.50 0.75
N ALA A 98 0.40 -23.07 1.54
CA ALA A 98 1.63 -23.83 1.75
C ALA A 98 1.34 -24.94 2.79
N PRO A 99 1.47 -26.23 2.44
CA PRO A 99 1.12 -27.31 3.35
C PRO A 99 2.09 -27.41 4.53
N TYR A 100 1.60 -27.93 5.66
CA TYR A 100 2.45 -28.31 6.78
C TYR A 100 3.18 -29.63 6.48
N LEU A 101 4.51 -29.63 6.63
CA LEU A 101 5.38 -30.76 6.32
C LEU A 101 5.86 -31.53 7.57
N ASP A 102 5.56 -31.04 8.77
CA ASP A 102 6.00 -31.63 10.04
C ASP A 102 5.02 -32.68 10.61
N GLY A 103 3.94 -33.00 9.88
CA GLY A 103 2.96 -34.02 10.25
C GLY A 103 2.06 -33.64 11.44
N LYS A 104 2.08 -32.39 11.92
CA LYS A 104 1.23 -31.94 13.04
C LYS A 104 -0.06 -31.28 12.53
N GLU A 105 -1.20 -31.74 13.04
CA GLU A 105 -2.49 -31.08 12.83
C GLU A 105 -2.50 -29.67 13.44
N ARG A 106 -3.14 -28.73 12.75
CA ARG A 106 -3.26 -27.32 13.13
C ARG A 106 -4.67 -26.79 12.86
N VAL A 107 -4.92 -25.56 13.29
CA VAL A 107 -6.21 -24.86 13.09
C VAL A 107 -6.53 -24.63 11.61
N PHE A 108 -5.50 -24.50 10.78
CA PHE A 108 -5.58 -24.31 9.33
C PHE A 108 -5.03 -25.55 8.60
N PRO A 109 -5.38 -25.78 7.32
CA PRO A 109 -4.81 -26.89 6.52
C PRO A 109 -3.38 -26.62 6.04
N GLY A 110 -2.98 -25.35 5.98
CA GLY A 110 -1.64 -24.86 5.62
C GLY A 110 -1.48 -23.42 6.11
N GLU A 111 -0.44 -22.72 5.65
CA GLU A 111 -0.36 -21.25 5.72
C GLU A 111 -0.79 -20.68 4.37
N SER A 112 -1.85 -19.86 4.34
CA SER A 112 -2.41 -19.37 3.09
C SER A 112 -1.41 -18.49 2.32
N ALA A 113 -1.42 -18.57 0.99
CA ALA A 113 -0.60 -17.71 0.15
C ALA A 113 -0.88 -16.21 0.40
N TYR A 114 -2.11 -15.88 0.81
CA TYR A 114 -2.51 -14.53 1.18
C TYR A 114 -1.80 -14.07 2.46
N TYR A 115 -1.86 -14.85 3.54
CA TYR A 115 -1.18 -14.55 4.80
C TYR A 115 0.35 -14.41 4.61
N LEU A 116 0.94 -15.36 3.86
CA LEU A 116 2.36 -15.39 3.57
C LEU A 116 2.85 -14.15 2.79
N SER A 117 1.99 -13.53 1.99
CA SER A 117 2.36 -12.39 1.13
C SER A 117 2.63 -11.08 1.91
N VAL A 118 2.06 -10.92 3.10
CA VAL A 118 2.06 -9.64 3.85
C VAL A 118 2.47 -9.73 5.32
N ASN A 119 3.11 -10.82 5.75
CA ASN A 119 3.52 -11.00 7.15
C ASN A 119 4.97 -11.45 7.39
N ARG A 120 5.85 -11.45 6.37
CA ARG A 120 7.29 -11.75 6.56
C ARG A 120 7.96 -10.69 7.44
N ASN A 121 9.14 -11.01 8.00
CA ASN A 121 9.91 -10.10 8.86
C ASN A 121 9.18 -9.67 10.16
N LYS A 122 8.05 -10.31 10.53
CA LYS A 122 7.27 -10.01 11.74
C LYS A 122 7.41 -11.11 12.79
N LYS A 123 7.20 -10.76 14.05
CA LYS A 123 6.93 -11.66 15.18
C LYS A 123 5.42 -11.79 15.40
N SER A 124 4.90 -12.97 15.73
CA SER A 124 3.48 -13.17 16.07
C SER A 124 3.29 -13.34 17.58
N LEU A 125 2.55 -12.41 18.20
CA LEU A 125 2.05 -12.49 19.56
C LEU A 125 0.54 -12.76 19.53
N ALA A 126 0.17 -13.97 19.90
CA ALA A 126 -1.21 -14.43 19.95
C ALA A 126 -1.85 -14.01 21.27
N LEU A 127 -2.52 -12.85 21.30
CA LEU A 127 -3.00 -12.14 22.49
C LEU A 127 -4.45 -11.65 22.31
N SER A 128 -5.32 -11.98 23.26
CA SER A 128 -6.67 -11.42 23.37
C SER A 128 -6.68 -10.20 24.29
N PHE A 129 -7.06 -9.04 23.76
CA PHE A 129 -7.23 -7.79 24.50
C PHE A 129 -8.69 -7.51 24.92
N ASN A 130 -9.57 -8.52 24.89
CA ASN A 130 -10.91 -8.41 25.48
C ASN A 130 -10.93 -8.55 27.02
N THR A 131 -9.77 -8.69 27.66
CA THR A 131 -9.61 -8.76 29.12
C THR A 131 -8.74 -7.61 29.63
N PRO A 132 -8.89 -7.17 30.90
CA PRO A 132 -8.02 -6.16 31.51
C PRO A 132 -6.53 -6.53 31.45
N SER A 133 -6.19 -7.82 31.61
CA SER A 133 -4.82 -8.32 31.49
C SER A 133 -4.25 -8.14 30.07
N GLY A 134 -5.05 -8.43 29.04
CA GLY A 134 -4.64 -8.22 27.65
C GLY A 134 -4.45 -6.75 27.29
N ILE A 135 -5.33 -5.87 27.77
CA ILE A 135 -5.20 -4.40 27.63
C ILE A 135 -3.91 -3.92 28.33
N SER A 136 -3.65 -4.38 29.56
CA SER A 136 -2.44 -4.05 30.32
C SER A 136 -1.16 -4.47 29.60
N ILE A 137 -1.15 -5.63 28.92
CA ILE A 137 -0.03 -6.08 28.08
C ILE A 137 0.16 -5.14 26.88
N LEU A 138 -0.91 -4.74 26.18
CA LEU A 138 -0.81 -3.78 25.08
C LEU A 138 -0.33 -2.40 25.55
N HIS A 139 -0.76 -1.92 26.71
CA HIS A 139 -0.26 -0.67 27.31
C HIS A 139 1.25 -0.74 27.60
N LYS A 140 1.73 -1.86 28.17
CA LYS A 140 3.17 -2.10 28.35
C LYS A 140 3.93 -2.14 27.01
N LEU A 141 3.38 -2.77 25.97
CA LEU A 141 3.98 -2.80 24.64
C LEU A 141 4.04 -1.41 24.01
N VAL A 142 2.99 -0.59 24.12
CA VAL A 142 2.94 0.79 23.62
C VAL A 142 4.05 1.67 24.23
N GLN A 143 4.39 1.48 25.50
CA GLN A 143 5.52 2.16 26.15
C GLN A 143 6.90 1.70 25.63
N LYS A 144 6.97 0.62 24.86
CA LYS A 144 8.20 0.02 24.30
C LYS A 144 8.26 0.07 22.77
N CYS A 145 7.25 0.65 22.12
CA CYS A 145 7.13 0.77 20.67
C CYS A 145 7.19 2.24 20.22
N ASP A 146 7.73 2.46 19.03
CA ASP A 146 7.76 3.76 18.37
C ASP A 146 6.47 4.06 17.61
N ILE A 147 5.87 3.01 17.06
CA ILE A 147 4.75 3.07 16.13
C ILE A 147 3.70 2.05 16.58
N LEU A 148 2.42 2.42 16.47
CA LEU A 148 1.28 1.50 16.47
C LEU A 148 0.58 1.64 15.12
N VAL A 149 0.27 0.53 14.45
CA VAL A 149 -0.61 0.52 13.27
C VAL A 149 -1.83 -0.34 13.56
N GLU A 150 -3.02 0.16 13.25
CA GLU A 150 -4.29 -0.52 13.48
C GLU A 150 -5.28 -0.27 12.33
N ASN A 151 -6.26 -1.17 12.16
CA ASN A 151 -7.31 -1.03 11.14
C ASN A 151 -8.70 -1.45 11.64
N TYR A 152 -9.06 -0.99 12.83
CA TYR A 152 -10.41 -1.13 13.36
C TYR A 152 -11.31 0.03 12.87
N LEU A 153 -12.62 -0.14 12.97
CA LEU A 153 -13.57 0.95 12.73
C LEU A 153 -13.29 2.12 13.68
N PRO A 154 -13.42 3.38 13.24
CA PRO A 154 -13.31 4.57 14.09
C PRO A 154 -14.01 4.43 15.45
N GLY A 155 -13.37 4.92 16.50
CA GLY A 155 -13.85 4.80 17.89
C GLY A 155 -13.84 3.39 18.50
N SER A 156 -13.65 2.30 17.73
CA SER A 156 -13.78 0.93 18.25
C SER A 156 -12.76 0.57 19.34
N LEU A 157 -11.57 1.18 19.31
CA LEU A 157 -10.52 0.91 20.30
C LEU A 157 -10.67 1.73 21.59
N ALA A 158 -11.50 2.78 21.61
CA ALA A 158 -11.71 3.61 22.79
C ALA A 158 -12.32 2.83 23.98
N ARG A 159 -13.24 1.88 23.69
CA ARG A 159 -13.83 1.00 24.72
C ARG A 159 -12.82 0.05 25.40
N TYR A 160 -11.64 -0.11 24.81
CA TYR A 160 -10.53 -0.90 25.36
C TYR A 160 -9.41 -0.01 25.90
N SER A 161 -9.55 1.32 25.89
CA SER A 161 -8.47 2.27 26.23
C SER A 161 -7.24 2.10 25.31
N LEU A 162 -7.48 1.85 24.02
CA LEU A 162 -6.46 1.61 22.98
C LEU A 162 -6.54 2.62 21.80
N ASP A 163 -7.33 3.67 21.96
CA ASP A 163 -7.40 4.80 21.03
C ASP A 163 -6.18 5.72 21.13
N TYR A 164 -6.03 6.62 20.13
CA TYR A 164 -4.91 7.56 20.08
C TYR A 164 -4.84 8.50 21.30
N ALA A 165 -5.95 9.04 21.79
CA ALA A 165 -5.93 10.00 22.90
C ALA A 165 -5.44 9.33 24.19
N THR A 166 -5.88 8.10 24.46
CA THR A 166 -5.39 7.30 25.58
C THR A 166 -3.91 6.94 25.42
N LEU A 167 -3.50 6.42 24.26
CA LEU A 167 -2.16 5.86 24.08
C LEU A 167 -1.07 6.92 23.86
N SER A 168 -1.40 8.09 23.31
CA SER A 168 -0.46 9.23 23.22
C SER A 168 -0.19 9.87 24.58
N ALA A 169 -1.15 9.83 25.52
CA ALA A 169 -0.89 10.23 26.90
C ALA A 169 0.08 9.26 27.62
N LEU A 170 0.05 7.97 27.26
CA LEU A 170 0.94 6.94 27.79
C LEU A 170 2.34 6.98 27.16
N ASN A 171 2.42 7.31 25.87
CA ASN A 171 3.67 7.49 25.12
C ASN A 171 3.53 8.69 24.16
N PRO A 172 3.95 9.91 24.57
CA PRO A 172 3.87 11.10 23.72
C PRO A 172 4.74 11.07 22.46
N SER A 173 5.66 10.10 22.35
CA SER A 173 6.50 9.88 21.17
C SER A 173 5.87 8.90 20.15
N LEU A 174 4.72 8.29 20.49
CA LEU A 174 4.05 7.28 19.68
C LEU A 174 3.51 7.84 18.36
N ILE A 175 3.93 7.23 17.25
CA ILE A 175 3.29 7.43 15.96
C ILE A 175 2.16 6.41 15.85
N TYR A 176 0.92 6.88 15.93
CA TYR A 176 -0.27 6.03 15.84
C TYR A 176 -0.84 6.14 14.44
N ALA A 177 -1.02 5.03 13.73
CA ALA A 177 -1.54 5.01 12.37
C ALA A 177 -2.83 4.19 12.29
N SER A 178 -3.93 4.87 11.98
CA SER A 178 -5.23 4.27 11.67
C SER A 178 -5.36 4.06 10.17
N VAL A 179 -5.67 2.83 9.76
CA VAL A 179 -5.95 2.48 8.36
C VAL A 179 -7.43 2.09 8.26
N THR A 180 -8.27 2.95 7.68
CA THR A 180 -9.74 2.79 7.72
C THR A 180 -10.38 2.83 6.34
N GLY A 181 -11.63 2.37 6.21
CA GLY A 181 -12.35 2.41 4.93
C GLY A 181 -12.58 3.84 4.41
N TYR A 182 -13.03 4.74 5.29
CA TYR A 182 -13.58 6.06 4.93
C TYR A 182 -13.07 7.21 5.82
N GLY A 183 -12.01 7.00 6.61
CA GLY A 183 -11.42 7.98 7.51
C GLY A 183 -12.02 7.98 8.92
N GLN A 184 -11.34 8.64 9.85
CA GLN A 184 -11.82 8.89 11.23
C GLN A 184 -12.89 10.00 11.27
N THR A 185 -13.15 10.68 10.16
CA THR A 185 -14.12 11.77 10.03
C THR A 185 -14.90 11.68 8.72
N GLY A 186 -15.92 12.51 8.55
CA GLY A 186 -16.76 12.52 7.35
C GLY A 186 -18.02 11.65 7.49
N PRO A 187 -18.95 11.70 6.51
CA PRO A 187 -20.28 11.12 6.63
C PRO A 187 -20.31 9.57 6.61
N TYR A 188 -19.17 8.93 6.28
CA TYR A 188 -19.06 7.48 6.11
C TYR A 188 -18.05 6.84 7.06
N SER A 189 -17.51 7.57 8.05
CA SER A 189 -16.51 7.08 9.01
C SER A 189 -16.92 5.78 9.72
N ASP A 190 -18.21 5.63 10.05
CA ASP A 190 -18.73 4.44 10.73
C ASP A 190 -18.91 3.21 9.80
N ARG A 191 -18.67 3.35 8.49
CA ARG A 191 -18.80 2.23 7.53
C ARG A 191 -17.57 1.32 7.57
N ALA A 192 -17.82 0.01 7.54
CA ALA A 192 -16.78 -0.96 7.20
C ALA A 192 -16.36 -0.80 5.74
N GLY A 193 -15.05 -0.77 5.48
CA GLY A 193 -14.48 -0.74 4.15
C GLY A 193 -13.61 -1.97 3.90
N TYR A 194 -13.82 -2.60 2.75
CA TYR A 194 -12.84 -3.42 2.07
C TYR A 194 -12.56 -2.77 0.71
N ASP A 195 -11.35 -3.00 0.19
CA ASP A 195 -10.87 -2.58 -1.13
C ASP A 195 -11.98 -2.52 -2.20
N VAL A 196 -12.65 -3.65 -2.49
CA VAL A 196 -13.64 -3.76 -3.58
C VAL A 196 -14.85 -2.80 -3.43
N MET A 197 -15.30 -2.53 -2.20
CA MET A 197 -16.41 -1.62 -1.96
C MET A 197 -16.00 -0.16 -2.16
N VAL A 198 -14.77 0.19 -1.75
CA VAL A 198 -14.19 1.50 -2.03
C VAL A 198 -13.87 1.63 -3.53
N GLU A 199 -13.47 0.54 -4.19
CA GLU A 199 -13.22 0.49 -5.63
C GLU A 199 -14.48 0.85 -6.43
N ALA A 200 -15.63 0.33 -6.00
CA ALA A 200 -16.93 0.65 -6.56
C ALA A 200 -17.36 2.11 -6.28
N GLU A 201 -17.22 2.60 -5.03
CA GLU A 201 -17.74 3.90 -4.61
C GLU A 201 -16.86 5.07 -5.07
N MET A 202 -15.53 4.93 -5.03
CA MET A 202 -14.55 5.98 -5.39
C MET A 202 -14.03 5.82 -6.83
N GLY A 203 -14.88 5.36 -7.75
CA GLY A 203 -14.71 5.51 -9.21
C GLY A 203 -13.73 4.58 -9.94
N LEU A 204 -12.83 3.86 -9.27
CA LEU A 204 -11.81 3.04 -9.93
C LEU A 204 -12.43 1.85 -10.70
N MET A 205 -13.45 1.21 -10.14
CA MET A 205 -14.19 0.13 -10.81
C MET A 205 -14.99 0.64 -12.03
N HIS A 206 -15.40 1.92 -12.04
CA HIS A 206 -16.15 2.48 -13.16
C HIS A 206 -15.30 2.54 -14.45
N ILE A 207 -14.03 2.91 -14.31
CA ILE A 207 -13.08 3.11 -15.42
C ILE A 207 -12.29 1.83 -15.78
N THR A 208 -12.41 0.76 -14.99
CA THR A 208 -11.66 -0.49 -15.17
C THR A 208 -12.49 -1.54 -15.91
N GLY A 209 -11.90 -2.16 -16.93
CA GLY A 209 -12.52 -3.20 -17.78
C GLY A 209 -12.65 -2.81 -19.25
N GLU A 210 -13.31 -3.66 -20.04
CA GLU A 210 -13.54 -3.43 -21.47
C GLU A 210 -14.59 -2.34 -21.75
N ARG A 211 -14.47 -1.68 -22.91
CA ARG A 211 -15.21 -0.47 -23.29
C ARG A 211 -16.72 -0.58 -23.04
N ASP A 212 -17.32 -1.61 -23.60
CA ASP A 212 -18.77 -1.88 -23.55
C ASP A 212 -19.12 -3.05 -22.60
N GLY A 213 -18.12 -3.57 -21.88
CA GLY A 213 -18.33 -4.60 -20.84
C GLY A 213 -18.93 -4.02 -19.55
N PRO A 214 -19.36 -4.87 -18.61
CA PRO A 214 -19.73 -4.43 -17.26
C PRO A 214 -18.50 -3.85 -16.52
N PRO A 215 -18.71 -3.06 -15.44
CA PRO A 215 -17.62 -2.68 -14.53
C PRO A 215 -16.93 -3.93 -13.96
N VAL A 216 -15.60 -3.90 -13.86
CA VAL A 216 -14.82 -4.96 -13.20
C VAL A 216 -13.83 -4.35 -12.22
N LYS A 217 -13.49 -5.11 -11.18
CA LYS A 217 -12.46 -4.74 -10.22
C LYS A 217 -11.05 -4.91 -10.79
N VAL A 218 -10.06 -4.19 -10.25
CA VAL A 218 -8.64 -4.45 -10.54
C VAL A 218 -8.25 -5.87 -10.07
N GLY A 219 -7.31 -6.52 -10.78
CA GLY A 219 -6.94 -7.92 -10.55
C GLY A 219 -6.41 -8.23 -9.14
N VAL A 220 -5.82 -7.23 -8.48
CA VAL A 220 -5.37 -7.25 -7.08
C VAL A 220 -6.07 -6.13 -6.30
N ALA A 221 -6.16 -6.26 -4.99
CA ALA A 221 -6.68 -5.23 -4.08
C ALA A 221 -5.73 -4.01 -4.02
N VAL A 222 -5.82 -3.16 -5.04
CA VAL A 222 -4.89 -2.06 -5.30
C VAL A 222 -5.13 -0.86 -4.37
N THR A 223 -6.37 -0.66 -3.91
CA THR A 223 -6.70 0.37 -2.93
C THR A 223 -6.13 0.00 -1.57
N ASP A 224 -6.19 -1.27 -1.16
CA ASP A 224 -5.49 -1.75 0.04
C ASP A 224 -3.96 -1.55 -0.07
N LEU A 225 -3.34 -1.98 -1.17
CA LEU A 225 -1.88 -1.85 -1.36
C LEU A 225 -1.42 -0.39 -1.39
N THR A 226 -2.14 0.49 -2.09
CA THR A 226 -1.81 1.93 -2.15
C THR A 226 -2.02 2.62 -0.80
N THR A 227 -3.07 2.27 -0.06
CA THR A 227 -3.28 2.78 1.30
C THR A 227 -2.17 2.33 2.25
N GLY A 228 -1.72 1.07 2.13
CA GLY A 228 -0.56 0.56 2.88
C GLY A 228 0.72 1.33 2.57
N MET A 229 0.96 1.69 1.31
CA MET A 229 2.10 2.54 0.92
C MET A 229 1.98 3.97 1.44
N TYR A 230 0.82 4.63 1.32
CA TYR A 230 0.59 5.97 1.87
C TYR A 230 0.75 6.00 3.40
N THR A 231 0.27 4.97 4.10
CA THR A 231 0.45 4.82 5.55
C THR A 231 1.92 4.70 5.91
N ALA A 232 2.70 3.86 5.20
CA ALA A 232 4.13 3.73 5.43
C ALA A 232 4.89 5.05 5.16
N ILE A 233 4.51 5.80 4.11
CA ILE A 233 5.05 7.14 3.82
C ILE A 233 4.75 8.11 4.97
N GLY A 234 3.51 8.11 5.48
CA GLY A 234 3.10 8.92 6.64
C GLY A 234 3.89 8.58 7.91
N VAL A 235 4.13 7.29 8.17
CA VAL A 235 4.95 6.82 9.30
C VAL A 235 6.40 7.27 9.15
N LEU A 236 7.00 7.13 7.95
CA LEU A 236 8.38 7.58 7.69
C LEU A 236 8.53 9.10 7.85
N ALA A 237 7.57 9.89 7.36
CA ALA A 237 7.54 11.34 7.54
C ALA A 237 7.37 11.73 9.03
N SER A 238 6.57 10.97 9.78
CA SER A 238 6.37 11.17 11.22
C SER A 238 7.63 10.84 12.03
N LEU A 239 8.29 9.72 11.73
CA LEU A 239 9.60 9.36 12.31
C LEU A 239 10.63 10.46 12.05
N TYR A 240 10.63 11.02 10.83
CA TYR A 240 11.51 12.10 10.44
C TYR A 240 11.26 13.39 11.25
N ALA A 241 9.99 13.82 11.36
CA ALA A 241 9.61 15.00 12.14
C ALA A 241 9.90 14.82 13.64
N ARG A 242 9.64 13.63 14.18
CA ARG A 242 9.86 13.27 15.60
C ARG A 242 11.31 13.44 16.05
N ARG A 243 12.29 13.37 15.15
CA ARG A 243 13.71 13.64 15.47
C ARG A 243 13.97 15.07 15.95
N GLU A 244 13.17 16.03 15.52
CA GLU A 244 13.28 17.45 15.90
C GLU A 244 12.31 17.81 17.03
N THR A 245 11.13 17.20 17.07
CA THR A 245 10.06 17.53 18.04
C THR A 245 10.08 16.70 19.32
N GLY A 246 10.62 15.47 19.27
CA GLY A 246 10.43 14.45 20.31
C GLY A 246 9.02 13.86 20.39
N LEU A 247 8.07 14.38 19.61
CA LEU A 247 6.64 14.02 19.66
C LEU A 247 6.24 13.13 18.49
N GLY A 248 5.37 12.17 18.79
CA GLY A 248 4.63 11.41 17.79
C GLY A 248 3.42 12.18 17.26
N GLN A 249 2.58 11.51 16.47
CA GLN A 249 1.32 12.06 15.98
C GLN A 249 0.35 10.95 15.56
N TRP A 250 -0.91 11.31 15.36
CA TRP A 250 -1.90 10.45 14.71
C TRP A 250 -1.85 10.62 13.20
N ILE A 251 -1.77 9.51 12.48
CA ILE A 251 -1.95 9.40 11.04
C ILE A 251 -3.32 8.75 10.82
N ASP A 252 -4.23 9.45 10.15
CA ASP A 252 -5.46 8.88 9.58
C ASP A 252 -5.22 8.63 8.09
N ALA A 253 -5.25 7.37 7.68
CA ALA A 253 -5.11 6.95 6.29
C ALA A 253 -6.35 6.16 5.87
N SER A 254 -7.16 6.73 4.98
CA SER A 254 -8.38 6.09 4.50
C SER A 254 -8.18 5.43 3.13
N LEU A 255 -8.83 4.29 2.90
CA LEU A 255 -8.93 3.65 1.59
C LEU A 255 -9.58 4.60 0.59
N SER A 256 -10.63 5.33 1.00
CA SER A 256 -11.33 6.28 0.13
C SER A 256 -10.43 7.38 -0.41
N ASP A 257 -9.67 8.05 0.46
CA ASP A 257 -8.82 9.18 0.05
C ASP A 257 -7.62 8.70 -0.76
N CYS A 258 -7.04 7.55 -0.39
CA CYS A 258 -5.95 6.93 -1.15
C CYS A 258 -6.40 6.53 -2.56
N GLN A 259 -7.63 6.02 -2.73
CA GLN A 259 -8.17 5.70 -4.05
C GLN A 259 -8.50 6.96 -4.85
N VAL A 260 -9.12 7.99 -4.25
CA VAL A 260 -9.40 9.26 -4.93
C VAL A 260 -8.09 9.92 -5.41
N ALA A 261 -7.03 9.88 -4.60
CA ALA A 261 -5.70 10.30 -5.01
C ALA A 261 -5.13 9.40 -6.13
N GLY A 262 -5.36 8.09 -6.06
CA GLY A 262 -4.96 7.10 -7.06
C GLY A 262 -5.57 7.30 -8.46
N LEU A 263 -6.73 7.96 -8.58
CA LEU A 263 -7.32 8.35 -9.87
C LEU A 263 -6.49 9.39 -10.64
N ALA A 264 -5.55 10.08 -9.97
CA ALA A 264 -4.50 10.92 -10.57
C ALA A 264 -4.96 11.82 -11.74
N ASN A 265 -4.55 11.50 -12.98
CA ASN A 265 -4.87 12.28 -14.17
C ASN A 265 -6.33 12.16 -14.61
N ILE A 266 -7.04 11.08 -14.25
CA ILE A 266 -8.48 10.92 -14.52
C ILE A 266 -9.28 11.84 -13.61
N ALA A 267 -8.97 11.87 -12.30
CA ALA A 267 -9.56 12.86 -11.38
C ALA A 267 -9.26 14.29 -11.84
N SER A 268 -8.02 14.57 -12.24
CA SER A 268 -7.63 15.87 -12.81
C SER A 268 -8.44 16.23 -14.07
N SER A 269 -8.71 15.26 -14.94
CA SER A 269 -9.53 15.46 -16.14
C SER A 269 -10.98 15.79 -15.80
N GLY A 270 -11.56 15.14 -14.79
CA GLY A 270 -12.89 15.48 -14.27
C GLY A 270 -12.94 16.88 -13.67
N LEU A 271 -11.97 17.22 -12.80
CA LEU A 271 -11.86 18.53 -12.15
C LEU A 271 -11.68 19.70 -13.14
N ILE A 272 -10.87 19.52 -14.18
CA ILE A 272 -10.63 20.57 -15.19
C ILE A 272 -11.82 20.70 -16.16
N SER A 273 -12.43 19.60 -16.58
CA SER A 273 -13.48 19.63 -17.61
C SER A 273 -14.88 19.85 -17.07
N GLY A 274 -15.14 19.51 -15.81
CA GLY A 274 -16.48 19.47 -15.21
C GLY A 274 -17.42 18.44 -15.84
N LYS A 275 -16.91 17.52 -16.68
CA LYS A 275 -17.69 16.52 -17.42
C LYS A 275 -17.51 15.14 -16.81
N LYS A 276 -18.51 14.27 -17.01
CA LYS A 276 -18.35 12.83 -16.77
C LYS A 276 -17.23 12.28 -17.64
N ASP A 277 -16.50 11.31 -17.14
CA ASP A 277 -15.54 10.55 -17.92
C ASP A 277 -16.25 9.70 -18.99
N SER A 278 -15.47 9.12 -19.90
CA SER A 278 -15.99 8.30 -20.99
C SER A 278 -16.16 6.81 -20.63
N GLY A 279 -16.08 6.47 -19.34
CA GLY A 279 -16.01 5.09 -18.86
C GLY A 279 -14.71 4.38 -19.25
N ARG A 280 -14.85 3.06 -19.40
CA ARG A 280 -13.80 2.07 -19.62
C ARG A 280 -13.03 2.24 -20.93
N TRP A 281 -11.79 1.73 -20.94
CA TRP A 281 -10.90 1.76 -22.11
C TRP A 281 -10.18 0.42 -22.40
N GLY A 282 -10.50 -0.65 -21.67
CA GLY A 282 -9.74 -1.90 -21.74
C GLY A 282 -8.29 -1.65 -21.35
N THR A 283 -7.36 -2.08 -22.21
CA THR A 283 -5.92 -1.80 -22.04
C THR A 283 -5.48 -0.44 -22.61
N ALA A 284 -6.38 0.36 -23.17
CA ALA A 284 -6.01 1.61 -23.85
C ALA A 284 -5.93 2.83 -22.92
N HIS A 285 -4.97 3.71 -23.20
CA HIS A 285 -4.89 5.00 -22.52
C HIS A 285 -5.85 6.02 -23.15
N ALA A 286 -6.72 6.66 -22.35
CA ALA A 286 -7.77 7.56 -22.84
C ALA A 286 -7.26 8.69 -23.76
N SER A 287 -6.17 9.36 -23.38
CA SER A 287 -5.68 10.60 -24.01
C SER A 287 -4.46 10.44 -24.92
N VAL A 288 -3.98 9.21 -25.14
CA VAL A 288 -2.72 8.94 -25.85
C VAL A 288 -2.92 7.79 -26.84
N VAL A 289 -2.47 7.97 -28.08
CA VAL A 289 -2.58 6.97 -29.16
C VAL A 289 -1.30 6.95 -29.98
N PRO A 290 -0.76 5.77 -30.34
CA PRO A 290 -1.15 4.44 -29.87
C PRO A 290 -0.60 4.14 -28.47
N TYR A 291 -1.43 3.63 -27.56
CA TYR A 291 -0.98 3.13 -26.26
C TYR A 291 -2.02 2.15 -25.68
N ARG A 292 -1.89 0.86 -26.01
CA ARG A 292 -2.73 -0.26 -25.55
C ARG A 292 -2.00 -1.60 -25.73
N ALA A 293 -2.62 -2.69 -25.27
CA ALA A 293 -2.32 -4.03 -25.75
C ALA A 293 -3.08 -4.31 -27.06
N TYR A 294 -2.40 -4.90 -28.02
CA TYR A 294 -2.90 -5.32 -29.33
C TYR A 294 -2.77 -6.83 -29.46
N SER A 295 -3.63 -7.48 -30.24
CA SER A 295 -3.47 -8.90 -30.56
C SER A 295 -2.34 -9.12 -31.56
N THR A 296 -1.61 -10.22 -31.38
CA THR A 296 -0.60 -10.73 -32.32
C THR A 296 -1.11 -12.01 -32.98
N ALA A 297 -0.25 -12.79 -33.64
CA ALA A 297 -0.62 -14.10 -34.19
C ALA A 297 -0.88 -15.19 -33.11
N ASP A 298 -0.46 -14.98 -31.86
CA ASP A 298 -0.47 -15.99 -30.80
C ASP A 298 -1.10 -15.51 -29.48
N THR A 299 -0.80 -14.29 -29.03
CA THR A 299 -1.30 -13.71 -27.78
C THR A 299 -1.47 -12.18 -27.93
N ASN A 300 -0.79 -11.38 -27.12
CA ASN A 300 -0.93 -9.93 -27.06
C ASN A 300 0.39 -9.24 -26.75
N ILE A 301 0.62 -8.10 -27.41
CA ILE A 301 1.74 -7.19 -27.15
C ILE A 301 1.23 -5.79 -26.82
N ALA A 302 1.75 -5.19 -25.76
CA ALA A 302 1.59 -3.78 -25.45
C ALA A 302 2.67 -2.96 -26.17
N VAL A 303 2.28 -1.88 -26.84
CA VAL A 303 3.22 -0.91 -27.44
C VAL A 303 2.84 0.53 -27.07
N GLY A 304 3.84 1.36 -26.79
CA GLY A 304 3.66 2.75 -26.33
C GLY A 304 4.21 3.79 -27.31
N GLY A 305 3.38 4.28 -28.22
CA GLY A 305 3.65 5.44 -29.07
C GLY A 305 3.37 6.77 -28.35
N CYS A 306 3.83 6.91 -27.10
CA CYS A 306 3.34 7.94 -26.17
C CYS A 306 3.69 9.40 -26.51
N ASN A 307 4.43 9.62 -27.59
CA ASN A 307 4.69 10.93 -28.19
C ASN A 307 5.01 10.73 -29.69
N ASP A 308 5.06 11.82 -30.45
CA ASP A 308 5.23 11.77 -31.92
C ASP A 308 6.54 11.09 -32.36
N LYS A 309 7.62 11.19 -31.58
CA LYS A 309 8.88 10.48 -31.84
C LYS A 309 8.72 8.96 -31.67
N LEU A 310 8.09 8.52 -30.58
CA LEU A 310 7.85 7.09 -30.31
C LEU A 310 6.88 6.49 -31.33
N TYR A 311 5.85 7.26 -31.73
CA TYR A 311 4.96 6.88 -32.82
C TYR A 311 5.75 6.69 -34.13
N GLY A 312 6.67 7.60 -34.45
CA GLY A 312 7.53 7.46 -35.63
C GLY A 312 8.37 6.18 -35.64
N ILE A 313 8.98 5.82 -34.50
CA ILE A 313 9.76 4.58 -34.35
C ILE A 313 8.86 3.35 -34.55
N LEU A 314 7.64 3.36 -34.00
CA LEU A 314 6.67 2.28 -34.22
C LEU A 314 6.31 2.14 -35.70
N CYS A 315 6.02 3.23 -36.42
CA CYS A 315 5.74 3.21 -37.86
C CYS A 315 6.89 2.57 -38.66
N ASP A 316 8.14 2.93 -38.36
CA ASP A 316 9.32 2.35 -39.03
C ASP A 316 9.47 0.86 -38.72
N LYS A 317 9.30 0.44 -37.46
CA LYS A 317 9.40 -0.98 -37.05
C LYS A 317 8.24 -1.84 -37.54
N LEU A 318 7.07 -1.25 -37.78
CA LEU A 318 5.93 -1.89 -38.46
C LEU A 318 6.11 -1.96 -39.99
N SER A 319 7.20 -1.42 -40.56
CA SER A 319 7.42 -1.28 -42.01
C SER A 319 6.34 -0.44 -42.71
N LYS A 320 5.89 0.63 -42.01
CA LYS A 320 4.87 1.60 -42.45
C LYS A 320 5.34 3.05 -42.27
N PRO A 321 6.52 3.43 -42.82
CA PRO A 321 7.08 4.77 -42.64
C PRO A 321 6.15 5.90 -43.12
N GLU A 322 5.28 5.63 -44.08
CA GLU A 322 4.31 6.56 -44.67
C GLU A 322 3.27 7.09 -43.66
N TRP A 323 2.95 6.31 -42.61
CA TRP A 323 1.99 6.71 -41.58
C TRP A 323 2.46 7.92 -40.76
N LYS A 324 3.79 8.14 -40.66
CA LYS A 324 4.37 9.30 -39.97
C LYS A 324 3.95 10.65 -40.57
N THR A 325 3.70 10.65 -41.88
CA THR A 325 3.36 11.83 -42.68
C THR A 325 1.88 11.89 -43.05
N ASP A 326 1.07 10.90 -42.66
CA ASP A 326 -0.38 10.93 -42.86
C ASP A 326 -0.99 12.10 -42.06
N PRO A 327 -1.71 13.05 -42.69
CA PRO A 327 -2.32 14.19 -42.02
C PRO A 327 -3.22 13.83 -40.83
N ARG A 328 -3.72 12.59 -40.75
CA ARG A 328 -4.54 12.08 -39.64
C ARG A 328 -3.72 11.71 -38.41
N PHE A 329 -2.41 11.50 -38.52
CA PHE A 329 -1.61 10.86 -37.47
C PHE A 329 -0.36 11.64 -37.03
N ILE A 330 -0.08 12.81 -37.63
CA ILE A 330 1.13 13.61 -37.37
C ILE A 330 1.34 13.91 -35.87
N THR A 331 0.27 14.29 -35.16
CA THR A 331 0.32 14.64 -33.72
C THR A 331 -0.57 13.74 -32.89
N ASN A 332 -0.28 13.58 -31.59
CA ASN A 332 -1.12 12.80 -30.68
C ASN A 332 -2.59 13.27 -30.68
N ALA A 333 -2.86 14.56 -30.80
CA ALA A 333 -4.24 15.08 -30.86
C ALA A 333 -5.01 14.55 -32.09
N LEU A 334 -4.35 14.50 -33.25
CA LEU A 334 -4.92 13.95 -34.47
C LEU A 334 -5.08 12.42 -34.37
N ARG A 335 -4.07 11.72 -33.80
CA ARG A 335 -4.17 10.27 -33.52
C ARG A 335 -5.30 9.92 -32.55
N VAL A 336 -5.60 10.77 -31.56
CA VAL A 336 -6.76 10.61 -30.67
C VAL A 336 -8.08 10.80 -31.43
N GLN A 337 -8.18 11.79 -32.33
CA GLN A 337 -9.36 12.01 -33.18
C GLN A 337 -9.61 10.83 -34.15
N HIS A 338 -8.54 10.24 -34.68
CA HIS A 338 -8.60 9.13 -35.64
C HIS A 338 -8.27 7.76 -35.00
N ARG A 339 -8.45 7.62 -33.68
CA ARG A 339 -8.07 6.45 -32.87
C ARG A 339 -8.41 5.14 -33.54
N ASN A 340 -9.70 4.91 -33.81
CA ASN A 340 -10.20 3.59 -34.24
C ASN A 340 -9.56 3.15 -35.56
N THR A 341 -9.27 4.10 -36.45
CA THR A 341 -8.55 3.83 -37.70
C THR A 341 -7.09 3.46 -37.44
N LEU A 342 -6.38 4.20 -36.59
CA LEU A 342 -4.97 3.93 -36.33
C LEU A 342 -4.74 2.66 -35.51
N ASP A 343 -5.55 2.45 -34.47
CA ASP A 343 -5.47 1.25 -33.62
C ASP A 343 -5.74 -0.02 -34.45
N GLN A 344 -6.71 0.02 -35.39
CA GLN A 344 -6.95 -1.10 -36.32
C GLN A 344 -5.77 -1.35 -37.25
N LEU A 345 -5.23 -0.30 -37.89
CA LEU A 345 -4.06 -0.42 -38.80
C LEU A 345 -2.84 -1.04 -38.08
N ILE A 346 -2.57 -0.62 -36.85
CA ILE A 346 -1.49 -1.16 -36.02
C ILE A 346 -1.76 -2.62 -35.66
N GLU A 347 -3.00 -2.95 -35.24
CA GLU A 347 -3.35 -4.32 -34.86
C GLU A 347 -3.30 -5.30 -36.03
N ASP A 348 -3.76 -4.89 -37.21
CA ASP A 348 -3.71 -5.71 -38.43
C ASP A 348 -2.26 -6.02 -38.82
N GLN A 349 -1.34 -5.07 -38.64
CA GLN A 349 0.07 -5.33 -38.84
C GLN A 349 0.65 -6.24 -37.74
N LEU A 350 0.31 -6.03 -36.46
CA LEU A 350 0.81 -6.84 -35.35
C LEU A 350 0.30 -8.30 -35.38
N LYS A 351 -0.89 -8.56 -35.94
CA LYS A 351 -1.39 -9.93 -36.17
C LYS A 351 -0.55 -10.75 -37.17
N THR A 352 0.35 -10.14 -37.94
CA THR A 352 1.15 -10.85 -38.97
C THR A 352 2.34 -11.65 -38.41
N LYS A 353 2.66 -11.55 -37.12
CA LYS A 353 3.79 -12.25 -36.46
C LYS A 353 3.43 -12.67 -35.04
N THR A 354 4.19 -13.62 -34.49
CA THR A 354 4.07 -14.01 -33.08
C THR A 354 4.54 -12.88 -32.17
N THR A 355 4.14 -12.92 -30.89
CA THR A 355 4.56 -11.94 -29.88
C THR A 355 6.08 -11.89 -29.78
N GLN A 356 6.73 -13.05 -29.70
CA GLN A 356 8.18 -13.18 -29.62
C GLN A 356 8.90 -12.52 -30.81
N GLN A 357 8.41 -12.73 -32.04
CA GLN A 357 8.97 -12.08 -33.24
C GLN A 357 8.85 -10.55 -33.19
N TRP A 358 7.78 -10.02 -32.58
CA TRP A 358 7.68 -8.57 -32.35
C TRP A 358 8.59 -8.06 -31.25
N LEU A 359 8.81 -8.82 -30.17
CA LEU A 359 9.78 -8.44 -29.13
C LEU A 359 11.19 -8.29 -29.72
N GLU A 360 11.59 -9.23 -30.59
CA GLU A 360 12.86 -9.21 -31.34
C GLU A 360 12.93 -8.02 -32.32
N ILE A 361 11.85 -7.75 -33.07
CA ILE A 361 11.79 -6.60 -33.98
C ILE A 361 11.88 -5.27 -33.22
N PHE A 362 11.23 -5.14 -32.06
CA PHE A 362 11.28 -3.92 -31.25
C PHE A 362 12.55 -3.80 -30.39
N GLU A 363 13.39 -4.84 -30.32
CA GLU A 363 14.65 -4.79 -29.58
C GLU A 363 15.58 -3.66 -30.07
N GLY A 364 16.26 -3.02 -29.11
CA GLY A 364 17.16 -1.89 -29.35
C GLY A 364 16.49 -0.61 -29.89
N SER A 365 15.19 -0.61 -30.15
CA SER A 365 14.48 0.52 -30.80
C SER A 365 14.35 1.78 -29.94
N GLY A 366 14.47 1.64 -28.61
CA GLY A 366 14.24 2.71 -27.65
C GLY A 366 12.77 3.04 -27.40
N MET A 367 11.81 2.27 -27.93
CA MET A 367 10.38 2.43 -27.62
C MET A 367 9.95 1.56 -26.42
N PRO A 368 8.87 1.92 -25.69
CA PRO A 368 8.23 1.02 -24.73
C PRO A 368 7.39 -0.06 -25.44
N TYR A 369 7.69 -1.32 -25.15
CA TYR A 369 6.90 -2.48 -25.58
C TYR A 369 7.03 -3.62 -24.55
N ALA A 370 6.04 -4.51 -24.47
CA ALA A 370 6.07 -5.70 -23.62
C ALA A 370 5.03 -6.75 -24.05
N ALA A 371 5.31 -8.03 -23.83
CA ALA A 371 4.29 -9.09 -23.91
C ALA A 371 3.30 -8.98 -22.74
N VAL A 372 2.04 -9.37 -22.96
CA VAL A 372 1.05 -9.50 -21.89
C VAL A 372 1.21 -10.89 -21.24
N ASN A 373 2.01 -10.95 -20.17
CA ASN A 373 2.31 -12.19 -19.45
C ASN A 373 1.20 -12.57 -18.45
N ASP A 374 1.02 -13.86 -18.22
CA ASP A 374 0.32 -14.36 -17.03
C ASP A 374 1.21 -14.28 -15.77
N ILE A 375 0.66 -14.71 -14.62
CA ILE A 375 1.36 -14.66 -13.34
C ILE A 375 2.56 -15.63 -13.29
N GLN A 376 2.47 -16.84 -13.84
CA GLN A 376 3.60 -17.78 -13.86
C GLN A 376 4.70 -17.32 -14.82
N GLY A 377 4.33 -16.80 -16.00
CA GLY A 377 5.26 -16.14 -16.91
C GLY A 377 5.97 -14.97 -16.24
N THR A 378 5.24 -14.14 -15.49
CA THR A 378 5.80 -13.01 -14.72
C THR A 378 6.77 -13.48 -13.61
N LEU A 379 6.39 -14.49 -12.82
CA LEU A 379 7.21 -15.00 -11.72
C LEU A 379 8.52 -15.68 -12.19
N ASN A 380 8.54 -16.20 -13.42
CA ASN A 380 9.71 -16.84 -14.03
C ASN A 380 10.42 -15.93 -15.07
N HIS A 381 9.98 -14.68 -15.24
CA HIS A 381 10.52 -13.75 -16.23
C HIS A 381 11.98 -13.40 -15.90
N GLU A 382 12.88 -13.44 -16.89
CA GLU A 382 14.32 -13.22 -16.71
C GLU A 382 14.63 -11.94 -15.91
N HIS A 383 14.04 -10.81 -16.31
CA HIS A 383 14.20 -9.53 -15.60
C HIS A 383 13.70 -9.53 -14.14
N VAL A 384 12.68 -10.33 -13.80
CA VAL A 384 12.15 -10.45 -12.43
C VAL A 384 13.13 -11.25 -11.56
N LEU A 385 13.66 -12.35 -12.11
CA LEU A 385 14.70 -13.16 -11.47
C LEU A 385 16.01 -12.38 -11.30
N ALA A 386 16.50 -11.73 -12.37
CA ALA A 386 17.73 -10.92 -12.36
C ALA A 386 17.67 -9.70 -11.42
N ARG A 387 16.46 -9.27 -11.02
CA ARG A 387 16.25 -8.20 -10.01
C ARG A 387 16.02 -8.72 -8.60
N ASN A 388 16.23 -10.03 -8.36
CA ASN A 388 16.02 -10.70 -7.07
C ASN A 388 14.63 -10.39 -6.49
N MET A 389 13.59 -10.43 -7.34
CA MET A 389 12.22 -10.17 -6.92
C MET A 389 11.50 -11.41 -6.39
N ILE A 390 12.01 -12.62 -6.65
CA ILE A 390 11.58 -13.86 -6.02
C ILE A 390 12.71 -14.33 -5.12
N ASP A 391 12.39 -14.59 -3.85
CA ASP A 391 13.33 -15.05 -2.83
C ASP A 391 12.85 -16.38 -2.24
N VAL A 392 13.77 -17.18 -1.70
CA VAL A 392 13.47 -18.51 -1.12
C VAL A 392 13.83 -18.48 0.36
N VAL A 393 12.84 -18.74 1.22
CA VAL A 393 13.03 -18.79 2.67
C VAL A 393 12.62 -20.15 3.24
N GLU A 394 13.30 -20.56 4.30
CA GLU A 394 12.96 -21.76 5.06
C GLU A 394 11.88 -21.39 6.10
N HIS A 395 10.66 -21.87 5.91
CA HIS A 395 9.56 -21.73 6.87
C HIS A 395 9.56 -22.91 7.84
N PRO A 396 9.48 -22.69 9.17
CA PRO A 396 9.78 -23.71 10.19
C PRO A 396 8.97 -25.00 10.07
N VAL A 397 7.79 -24.95 9.43
CA VAL A 397 6.90 -26.12 9.27
C VAL A 397 6.36 -26.30 7.84
N CYS A 398 6.70 -25.41 6.90
CA CYS A 398 6.31 -25.54 5.48
C CYS A 398 7.52 -25.79 4.57
N GLY A 399 8.72 -25.89 5.13
CA GLY A 399 9.97 -26.01 4.39
C GLY A 399 10.24 -24.79 3.52
N LYS A 400 10.89 -25.00 2.38
CA LYS A 400 11.25 -23.94 1.44
C LYS A 400 10.03 -23.37 0.71
N ILE A 401 9.71 -22.10 1.00
CA ILE A 401 8.68 -21.33 0.32
C ILE A 401 9.30 -20.22 -0.53
N LYS A 402 8.64 -19.87 -1.64
CA LYS A 402 9.01 -18.72 -2.49
C LYS A 402 8.16 -17.51 -2.13
N LEU A 403 8.78 -16.34 -1.98
CA LEU A 403 8.11 -15.08 -1.65
C LEU A 403 8.55 -13.95 -2.58
N VAL A 404 7.68 -12.95 -2.77
CA VAL A 404 8.02 -11.72 -3.51
C VAL A 404 8.81 -10.79 -2.62
N ASN A 405 10.03 -10.46 -3.02
CA ASN A 405 10.99 -9.66 -2.26
C ASN A 405 10.68 -8.15 -2.28
N HIS A 406 11.41 -7.37 -1.49
CA HIS A 406 11.28 -5.92 -1.42
C HIS A 406 11.63 -5.25 -2.78
N PRO A 407 10.77 -4.37 -3.34
CA PRO A 407 10.92 -3.88 -4.72
C PRO A 407 11.97 -2.76 -4.87
N VAL A 408 12.20 -1.95 -3.82
CA VAL A 408 13.15 -0.83 -3.88
C VAL A 408 14.57 -1.34 -3.63
N LYS A 409 15.50 -1.04 -4.54
CA LYS A 409 16.90 -1.44 -4.42
C LYS A 409 17.74 -0.23 -3.98
N TYR A 410 18.50 -0.38 -2.90
CA TYR A 410 19.27 0.70 -2.28
C TYR A 410 20.76 0.51 -2.54
N SER A 411 21.52 1.60 -2.66
CA SER A 411 22.97 1.55 -2.94
C SER A 411 23.85 1.41 -1.69
N ARG A 412 23.26 1.48 -0.48
CA ARG A 412 23.96 1.48 0.82
C ARG A 412 23.27 0.65 1.91
N ALA A 413 22.17 0.00 1.59
CA ALA A 413 21.40 -0.84 2.50
C ALA A 413 20.81 -2.00 1.70
N GLU A 414 20.45 -3.09 2.36
CA GLU A 414 19.92 -4.28 1.69
C GLU A 414 18.64 -4.79 2.39
N PRO A 415 17.49 -4.11 2.23
CA PRO A 415 16.20 -4.65 2.61
C PRO A 415 15.96 -6.00 1.92
N ARG A 416 15.70 -7.02 2.73
CA ARG A 416 15.53 -8.42 2.31
C ARG A 416 14.58 -9.15 3.24
N ILE A 417 14.17 -10.35 2.85
CA ILE A 417 13.47 -11.27 3.73
C ILE A 417 14.49 -11.87 4.71
N ARG A 418 14.33 -11.57 6.00
CA ARG A 418 15.22 -12.02 7.10
C ARG A 418 14.59 -13.16 7.89
N THR A 419 13.28 -13.11 8.09
CA THR A 419 12.48 -14.20 8.65
C THR A 419 11.26 -14.46 7.75
N PRO A 420 10.81 -15.72 7.65
CA PRO A 420 9.55 -16.03 7.00
C PRO A 420 8.36 -15.39 7.75
N PRO A 421 7.15 -15.38 7.16
CA PRO A 421 5.93 -15.07 7.89
C PRO A 421 5.76 -16.03 9.09
N PRO A 422 5.39 -15.55 10.28
CA PRO A 422 5.39 -16.37 11.48
C PRO A 422 4.15 -17.26 11.62
N LEU A 423 4.32 -18.39 12.31
CA LEU A 423 3.19 -19.19 12.79
C LEU A 423 2.35 -18.40 13.80
N LEU A 424 1.05 -18.76 13.91
CA LEU A 424 0.14 -18.11 14.85
C LEU A 424 0.65 -18.26 16.29
N GLY A 425 1.11 -17.15 16.86
CA GLY A 425 1.60 -17.10 18.24
C GLY A 425 3.03 -17.59 18.47
N GLU A 426 3.80 -17.86 17.41
CA GLU A 426 5.17 -18.40 17.46
C GLU A 426 6.10 -17.66 18.44
N HIS A 427 5.93 -16.35 18.58
CA HIS A 427 6.80 -15.48 19.36
C HIS A 427 6.11 -15.01 20.67
N THR A 428 5.03 -15.67 21.10
CA THR A 428 4.20 -15.20 22.22
C THR A 428 4.97 -15.20 23.53
N GLU A 429 5.64 -16.31 23.89
CA GLU A 429 6.42 -16.35 25.13
C GLU A 429 7.64 -15.41 25.09
N GLU A 430 8.32 -15.33 23.93
CA GLU A 430 9.46 -14.45 23.71
C GLU A 430 9.09 -12.99 23.97
N VAL A 431 8.05 -12.48 23.30
CA VAL A 431 7.63 -11.08 23.43
C VAL A 431 7.14 -10.76 24.85
N LEU A 432 6.39 -11.66 25.49
CA LEU A 432 5.91 -11.46 26.87
C LEU A 432 7.06 -11.46 27.89
N ARG A 433 8.09 -12.29 27.68
CA ARG A 433 9.26 -12.38 28.55
C ARG A 433 10.21 -11.20 28.34
N GLU A 434 10.60 -10.93 27.11
CA GLU A 434 11.70 -10.02 26.78
C GLU A 434 11.26 -8.55 26.60
N VAL A 435 10.07 -8.31 26.02
CA VAL A 435 9.59 -6.95 25.75
C VAL A 435 8.67 -6.44 26.86
N VAL A 436 7.78 -7.30 27.35
CA VAL A 436 6.79 -6.96 28.40
C VAL A 436 7.34 -7.18 29.82
N GLY A 437 8.35 -8.05 29.97
CA GLY A 437 9.01 -8.31 31.25
C GLY A 437 8.22 -9.21 32.21
N LEU A 438 7.36 -10.10 31.69
CA LEU A 438 6.60 -11.04 32.50
C LEU A 438 7.44 -12.26 32.87
N LYS A 439 7.21 -12.80 34.07
CA LYS A 439 7.81 -14.07 34.52
C LYS A 439 7.05 -15.26 33.96
N ASP A 440 7.73 -16.39 33.81
CA ASP A 440 7.18 -17.65 33.29
C ASP A 440 5.90 -18.11 34.03
N GLY A 441 5.77 -17.79 35.32
CA GLY A 441 4.53 -18.03 36.08
C GLY A 441 3.35 -17.21 35.56
N GLU A 442 3.55 -15.91 35.31
CA GLU A 442 2.51 -15.01 34.78
C GLU A 442 2.12 -15.43 33.35
N ILE A 443 3.11 -15.77 32.51
CA ILE A 443 2.87 -16.25 31.13
C ILE A 443 2.02 -17.54 31.14
N ARG A 444 2.30 -18.48 32.04
CA ARG A 444 1.49 -19.71 32.19
C ARG A 444 0.06 -19.43 32.64
N GLU A 445 -0.18 -18.48 33.56
CA GLU A 445 -1.55 -18.14 33.96
C GLU A 445 -2.33 -17.41 32.84
N LEU A 446 -1.67 -16.57 32.04
CA LEU A 446 -2.29 -15.98 30.84
C LEU A 446 -2.72 -17.05 29.82
N GLY A 447 -1.89 -18.09 29.64
CA GLY A 447 -2.18 -19.22 28.76
C GLY A 447 -3.36 -20.07 29.25
N LYS A 448 -3.36 -20.46 30.54
CA LYS A 448 -4.51 -21.15 31.16
C LYS A 448 -5.81 -20.35 31.07
N GLY A 449 -5.73 -19.03 31.17
CA GLY A 449 -6.87 -18.12 31.03
C GLY A 449 -7.34 -17.91 29.58
N GLY A 450 -6.68 -18.50 28.58
CA GLY A 450 -6.99 -18.29 27.16
C GLY A 450 -6.70 -16.86 26.67
N ILE A 451 -5.99 -16.06 27.46
CA ILE A 451 -5.63 -14.67 27.13
C ILE A 451 -4.52 -14.68 26.07
N VAL A 452 -3.62 -15.66 26.14
CA VAL A 452 -2.61 -15.91 25.11
C VAL A 452 -2.69 -17.33 24.61
N ARG A 453 -2.21 -17.58 23.39
CA ARG A 453 -2.06 -18.93 22.88
C ARG A 453 -0.93 -19.64 23.63
N GLN A 454 -1.18 -20.88 24.02
CA GLN A 454 -0.14 -21.87 24.28
C GLN A 454 -0.29 -22.99 23.25
N ASP A 455 0.79 -23.34 22.58
CA ASP A 455 0.83 -24.59 21.83
C ASP A 455 0.84 -25.77 22.83
N LYS A 456 0.11 -26.83 22.48
CA LYS A 456 -0.08 -28.03 23.30
C LYS A 456 0.96 -29.10 22.98
#